data_AF-A0A368LBN2-F1
#
_entry.id   AF-A0A368LBN2-F1
#
_cell.length_a   1.000
_cell.length_b   1.000
_cell.length_c   1.000
_cell.angle_alpha   90.00
_cell.angle_beta   90.00
_cell.angle_gamma   90.00
#
_symmetry.space_group_name_H-M   'P 1'
#
loop_
_entity.id
_entity.type
_entity.pdbx_description
1 polymer ?
#
loop_
_entity_poly.entity_id
_entity_poly.type
_entity_poly.pdbx_seq_one_letter_code
_entity_poly.pdbx_strand_id
1 'polypeptide(L)'
;MALGAAVILGTAGCGAITPQATTIDFSPSDGVNVAVPDDAPVQILNALLVKNDGEADANFVAALVNDSDSDQTVTLSWDGGSAAIDVPADSVASYGADDSALLLTNISAAPGATEEIVFQAGATEGVAQGIQVFDTELAHLSTLAPEPAPTTDADESADDDAADEEQTADDEAAADEAEH
;
A
#
# COMPACT_ATOMS: atom_id res chain seq x y z
N MET A 1 -23.35 57.81 56.40
CA MET A 1 -22.69 56.50 56.23
C MET A 1 -22.72 56.18 54.75
N ALA A 2 -21.60 56.37 54.06
CA ALA A 2 -21.37 55.87 52.71
C ALA A 2 -20.99 54.39 52.79
N LEU A 3 -21.29 53.60 51.75
CA LEU A 3 -20.58 52.38 51.35
C LEU A 3 -21.17 51.94 50.00
N GLY A 4 -20.49 52.34 48.92
CA GLY A 4 -20.69 51.71 47.61
C GLY A 4 -19.96 50.37 47.56
N ALA A 5 -20.54 49.39 46.90
CA ALA A 5 -19.87 48.15 46.51
C ALA A 5 -20.28 47.81 45.08
N ALA A 6 -19.31 47.87 44.17
CA ALA A 6 -19.43 47.47 42.78
C ALA A 6 -19.53 45.95 42.67
N VAL A 7 -20.42 45.45 41.81
CA VAL A 7 -20.40 44.04 41.38
C VAL A 7 -19.93 44.01 39.93
N ILE A 8 -18.76 43.43 39.73
CA ILE A 8 -18.04 43.30 38.46
C ILE A 8 -18.74 42.23 37.59
N LEU A 9 -18.79 42.50 36.29
CA LEU A 9 -19.37 41.66 35.24
C LEU A 9 -18.82 40.23 35.27
N GLY A 10 -19.70 39.25 35.49
CA GLY A 10 -19.43 37.82 35.30
C GLY A 10 -20.11 37.30 34.04
N THR A 11 -19.65 37.71 32.86
CA THR A 11 -20.13 37.18 31.56
C THR A 11 -19.24 36.10 30.97
N ALA A 12 -18.14 35.73 31.65
CA ALA A 12 -17.28 34.62 31.25
C ALA A 12 -17.84 33.28 31.77
N GLY A 13 -18.93 32.80 31.17
CA GLY A 13 -19.64 31.60 31.66
C GLY A 13 -19.88 30.47 30.66
N CYS A 14 -19.77 30.70 29.35
CA CYS A 14 -20.19 29.69 28.35
C CYS A 14 -19.07 29.23 27.40
N GLY A 15 -17.87 29.82 27.46
CA GLY A 15 -16.72 29.43 26.62
C GLY A 15 -15.66 28.58 27.31
N ALA A 16 -15.80 28.29 28.61
CA ALA A 16 -14.73 27.66 29.40
C ALA A 16 -14.64 26.13 29.23
N ILE A 17 -15.62 25.50 28.58
CA ILE A 17 -15.67 24.05 28.33
C ILE A 17 -15.99 23.84 26.84
N THR A 18 -15.23 24.45 25.94
CA THR A 18 -15.16 23.93 24.57
C THR A 18 -13.84 23.17 24.49
N PRO A 19 -13.83 21.87 24.13
CA PRO A 19 -12.57 21.22 23.78
C PRO A 19 -11.90 22.07 22.70
N GLN A 20 -10.60 22.37 22.85
CA GLN A 20 -9.88 23.04 21.78
C GLN A 20 -9.96 22.16 20.55
N ALA A 21 -10.63 22.65 19.50
CA ALA A 21 -10.86 21.91 18.26
C ALA A 21 -9.55 21.50 17.56
N THR A 22 -8.42 22.15 17.91
CA THR A 22 -7.08 21.82 17.41
C THR A 22 -6.48 20.54 18.01
N THR A 23 -7.10 19.96 19.04
CA THR A 23 -6.66 18.67 19.66
C THR A 23 -7.47 17.49 19.14
N ILE A 24 -8.40 17.70 18.21
CA ILE A 24 -9.07 16.58 17.54
C ILE A 24 -8.12 16.06 16.47
N ASP A 25 -7.57 14.87 16.68
CA ASP A 25 -6.71 14.22 15.71
C ASP A 25 -7.47 13.97 14.40
N PHE A 26 -6.91 14.52 13.33
CA PHE A 26 -7.34 14.29 11.96
C PHE A 26 -6.07 14.31 11.10
N SER A 27 -5.99 13.46 10.07
CA SER A 27 -4.90 13.50 9.10
C SER A 27 -5.25 14.53 8.02
N PRO A 28 -4.63 15.72 7.98
CA PRO A 28 -4.97 16.76 7.00
C PRO A 28 -4.46 16.44 5.58
N SER A 29 -3.67 15.38 5.44
CA SER A 29 -3.16 14.84 4.18
C SER A 29 -4.10 13.75 3.65
N ASP A 30 -3.99 13.40 2.37
CA ASP A 30 -4.82 12.37 1.73
C ASP A 30 -4.63 10.95 2.34
N GLY A 31 -3.54 10.74 3.09
CA GLY A 31 -3.28 9.50 3.82
C GLY A 31 -3.83 9.49 5.25
N VAL A 32 -3.80 8.31 5.87
CA VAL A 32 -4.22 8.09 7.26
C VAL A 32 -3.00 7.89 8.17
N ASN A 33 -3.00 8.49 9.35
CA ASN A 33 -2.07 8.10 10.41
C ASN A 33 -2.57 6.81 11.05
N VAL A 34 -1.72 5.78 11.07
CA VAL A 34 -2.09 4.49 11.67
C VAL A 34 -2.14 4.67 13.19
N ALA A 35 -3.25 4.27 13.81
CA ALA A 35 -3.46 4.38 15.25
C ALA A 35 -2.66 3.31 16.03
N VAL A 36 -1.33 3.41 15.97
CA VAL A 36 -0.43 2.60 16.79
C VAL A 36 -0.52 3.02 18.27
N PRO A 37 -0.26 2.12 19.23
CA PRO A 37 -0.15 2.49 20.64
C PRO A 37 0.86 3.64 20.86
N ASP A 38 0.61 4.49 21.86
CA ASP A 38 1.48 5.63 22.19
C ASP A 38 2.93 5.22 22.53
N ASP A 39 3.13 3.97 22.97
CA ASP A 39 4.42 3.37 23.30
C ASP A 39 5.02 2.53 22.17
N ALA A 40 4.39 2.50 20.98
CA ALA A 40 4.96 1.85 19.82
C ALA A 40 6.27 2.55 19.41
N PRO A 41 7.35 1.81 19.15
CA PRO A 41 8.65 2.41 18.82
C PRO A 41 8.67 3.09 17.45
N VAL A 42 7.71 2.77 16.58
CA VAL A 42 7.56 3.35 15.24
C VAL A 42 6.16 3.92 15.06
N GLN A 43 6.09 5.19 14.69
CA GLN A 43 4.86 5.85 14.25
C GLN A 43 4.73 5.74 12.73
N ILE A 44 3.52 5.52 12.22
CA ILE A 44 3.24 5.41 10.79
C ILE A 44 2.27 6.52 10.38
N LEU A 45 2.75 7.43 9.55
CA LEU A 45 2.09 8.69 9.22
C LEU A 45 1.76 8.78 7.74
N ASN A 46 0.61 9.37 7.43
CA ASN A 46 0.12 9.66 6.07
C ASN A 46 0.12 8.43 5.15
N ALA A 47 -0.27 7.26 5.66
CA ALA A 47 -0.33 6.03 4.88
C ALA A 47 -1.45 6.09 3.82
N LEU A 48 -1.09 5.84 2.56
CA LEU A 48 -2.02 5.72 1.44
C LEU A 48 -1.50 4.72 0.40
N LEU A 49 -2.40 4.23 -0.45
CA LEU A 49 -2.08 3.38 -1.59
C LEU A 49 -2.39 4.11 -2.88
N VAL A 50 -1.49 4.05 -3.86
CA VAL A 50 -1.72 4.58 -5.22
C VAL A 50 -1.74 3.43 -6.21
N LYS A 51 -2.80 3.34 -7.01
CA LYS A 51 -3.09 2.20 -7.86
C LYS A 51 -3.76 2.67 -9.15
N ASN A 52 -3.36 2.11 -10.29
CA ASN A 52 -4.07 2.35 -11.56
C ASN A 52 -5.38 1.57 -11.57
N ASP A 53 -6.43 2.14 -12.17
CA ASP A 53 -7.71 1.44 -12.32
C ASP A 53 -7.54 0.12 -13.10
N GLY A 54 -8.20 -0.94 -12.63
CA GLY A 54 -8.14 -2.28 -13.22
C GLY A 54 -6.84 -3.07 -12.97
N GLU A 55 -5.81 -2.49 -12.35
CA GLU A 55 -4.60 -3.23 -11.97
C GLU A 55 -4.74 -3.86 -10.57
N ALA A 56 -3.77 -4.67 -10.15
CA ALA A 56 -3.76 -5.33 -8.85
C ALA A 56 -2.71 -4.76 -7.89
N ASP A 57 -1.62 -4.22 -8.43
CA ASP A 57 -0.51 -3.73 -7.64
C ASP A 57 -0.73 -2.28 -7.26
N ALA A 58 -0.27 -1.89 -6.06
CA ALA A 58 -0.35 -0.52 -5.58
C ALA A 58 0.97 -0.10 -4.94
N ASN A 59 1.30 1.17 -5.08
CA ASN A 59 2.41 1.79 -4.38
C ASN A 59 1.95 2.30 -3.02
N PHE A 60 2.60 1.83 -1.97
CA PHE A 60 2.42 2.29 -0.61
C PHE A 60 3.29 3.52 -0.35
N VAL A 61 2.65 4.56 0.18
CA VAL A 61 3.22 5.86 0.47
C VAL A 61 2.95 6.13 1.95
N ALA A 62 4.02 6.37 2.71
CA ALA A 62 3.94 6.64 4.14
C ALA A 62 5.28 7.17 4.66
N ALA A 63 5.25 7.80 5.83
CA ALA A 63 6.42 8.04 6.64
C ALA A 63 6.39 7.13 7.87
N LEU A 64 7.48 6.38 8.10
CA LEU A 64 7.68 5.59 9.30
C LEU A 64 8.75 6.26 10.15
N VAL A 65 8.38 6.71 11.34
CA VAL A 65 9.24 7.49 12.25
C VAL A 65 9.63 6.60 13.41
N ASN A 66 10.92 6.29 13.53
CA ASN A 66 11.49 5.54 14.64
C ASN A 66 12.27 6.51 15.55
N ASP A 67 11.62 6.98 16.61
CA ASP A 67 12.22 7.84 17.63
C ASP A 67 12.93 7.03 18.74
N SER A 68 13.04 5.69 18.59
CA SER A 68 13.74 4.83 19.52
C SER A 68 15.25 4.77 19.23
N ASP A 69 16.02 4.32 20.22
CA ASP A 69 17.47 4.16 20.16
C ASP A 69 17.92 2.82 19.53
N SER A 70 17.00 2.11 18.87
CA SER A 70 17.27 0.81 18.24
C SER A 70 16.56 0.66 16.90
N ASP A 71 17.20 -0.08 15.99
CA ASP A 71 16.62 -0.40 14.68
C ASP A 71 15.34 -1.22 14.85
N GLN A 72 14.31 -0.87 14.08
CA GLN A 72 13.01 -1.54 14.10
C GLN A 72 12.70 -2.12 12.72
N THR A 73 11.97 -3.22 12.69
CA THR A 73 11.36 -3.74 11.46
C THR A 73 9.85 -3.68 11.59
N VAL A 74 9.20 -3.00 10.65
CA VAL A 74 7.74 -2.93 10.56
C VAL A 74 7.28 -3.91 9.48
N THR A 75 6.47 -4.88 9.88
CA THR A 75 5.83 -5.83 8.98
C THR A 75 4.44 -5.33 8.61
N LEU A 76 4.15 -5.30 7.31
CA LEU A 76 2.84 -5.02 6.73
C LEU A 76 2.26 -6.35 6.24
N SER A 77 1.00 -6.64 6.56
CA SER A 77 0.30 -7.84 6.06
C SER A 77 -1.10 -7.48 5.60
N TRP A 78 -1.50 -8.04 4.46
CA TRP A 78 -2.83 -7.88 3.86
C TRP A 78 -3.26 -9.22 3.23
N ASP A 79 -4.48 -9.30 2.72
CA ASP A 79 -5.02 -10.54 2.15
C ASP A 79 -4.17 -11.09 0.99
N GLY A 80 -3.56 -10.19 0.22
CA GLY A 80 -2.76 -10.51 -0.97
C GLY A 80 -1.27 -10.75 -0.72
N GLY A 81 -0.76 -10.53 0.50
CA GLY A 81 0.67 -10.67 0.78
C GLY A 81 1.18 -10.01 2.07
N SER A 82 2.50 -9.86 2.14
CA SER A 82 3.18 -9.19 3.24
C SER A 82 4.47 -8.52 2.76
N ALA A 83 4.88 -7.47 3.45
CA ALA A 83 6.13 -6.75 3.22
C ALA A 83 6.79 -6.40 4.56
N ALA A 84 8.11 -6.21 4.55
CA ALA A 84 8.87 -5.79 5.72
C ALA A 84 9.68 -4.54 5.39
N ILE A 85 9.67 -3.58 6.31
CA ILE A 85 10.35 -2.30 6.20
C ILE A 85 11.31 -2.18 7.38
N ASP A 86 12.59 -1.99 7.10
CA ASP A 86 13.57 -1.66 8.13
C ASP A 86 13.62 -0.14 8.35
N VAL A 87 13.48 0.27 9.60
CA VAL A 87 13.50 1.68 10.03
C VAL A 87 14.61 1.82 11.07
N PRO A 88 15.79 2.36 10.70
CA PRO A 88 16.90 2.54 11.63
C PRO A 88 16.53 3.38 12.86
N ALA A 89 17.30 3.24 13.93
CA ALA A 89 17.18 4.10 15.13
C ALA A 89 17.27 5.60 14.78
N ASP A 90 16.53 6.43 15.52
CA ASP A 90 16.52 7.89 15.38
C ASP A 90 16.36 8.37 13.91
N SER A 91 15.46 7.72 13.15
CA SER A 91 15.34 7.97 11.70
C SER A 91 13.90 7.95 11.19
N VAL A 92 13.75 8.42 9.95
CA VAL A 92 12.48 8.38 9.21
C VAL A 92 12.71 7.64 7.89
N ALA A 93 11.94 6.59 7.63
CA ALA A 93 11.82 5.99 6.32
C ALA A 93 10.64 6.62 5.58
N SER A 94 10.85 7.20 4.39
CA SER A 94 9.85 8.00 3.69
C SER A 94 9.58 7.47 2.28
N TYR A 95 8.55 6.64 2.15
CA TYR A 95 8.15 6.03 0.88
C TYR A 95 7.22 6.94 0.09
N GLY A 96 7.50 7.12 -1.21
CA GLY A 96 6.70 7.98 -2.09
C GLY A 96 7.00 9.47 -1.95
N ALA A 97 8.12 9.81 -1.32
CA ALA A 97 8.65 11.17 -1.25
C ALA A 97 10.15 11.15 -1.52
N ASP A 98 10.97 10.98 -0.48
CA ASP A 98 12.44 10.93 -0.61
C ASP A 98 12.90 9.58 -1.16
N ASP A 99 12.28 8.49 -0.72
CA ASP A 99 12.48 7.14 -1.26
C ASP A 99 11.37 6.79 -2.27
N SER A 100 11.69 5.89 -3.20
CA SER A 100 10.70 5.28 -4.09
C SER A 100 9.56 4.66 -3.28
N ALA A 101 8.33 4.76 -3.78
CA ALA A 101 7.19 4.13 -3.13
C ALA A 101 7.38 2.61 -3.04
N LEU A 102 6.81 2.00 -2.00
CA LEU A 102 6.91 0.56 -1.78
C LEU A 102 5.83 -0.16 -2.58
N LEU A 103 6.20 -1.01 -3.53
CA LEU A 103 5.23 -1.79 -4.29
C LEU A 103 4.61 -2.91 -3.42
N LEU A 104 3.29 -2.88 -3.27
CA LEU A 104 2.49 -3.95 -2.69
C LEU A 104 1.70 -4.66 -3.78
N THR A 105 1.89 -5.97 -3.90
CA THR A 105 1.22 -6.78 -4.92
C THR A 105 -0.13 -7.29 -4.45
N ASN A 106 -1.05 -7.54 -5.39
CA ASN A 106 -2.36 -8.16 -5.11
C ASN A 106 -3.23 -7.37 -4.10
N ILE A 107 -3.26 -6.05 -4.20
CA ILE A 107 -4.18 -5.20 -3.45
C ILE A 107 -5.57 -5.35 -4.06
N SER A 108 -6.51 -5.85 -3.27
CA SER A 108 -7.84 -6.22 -3.75
C SER A 108 -8.77 -5.01 -3.91
N ALA A 109 -8.60 -4.00 -3.07
CA ALA A 109 -9.38 -2.78 -3.10
C ALA A 109 -9.18 -2.00 -4.41
N ALA A 110 -10.29 -1.48 -4.92
CA ALA A 110 -10.31 -0.56 -6.06
C ALA A 110 -10.02 0.88 -5.61
N PRO A 111 -9.57 1.77 -6.51
CA PRO A 111 -9.48 3.20 -6.19
C PRO A 111 -10.80 3.76 -5.62
N GLY A 112 -10.69 4.60 -4.58
CA GLY A 112 -11.80 5.13 -3.79
C GLY A 112 -12.30 4.20 -2.67
N ALA A 113 -11.80 2.97 -2.57
CA ALA A 113 -12.06 2.06 -1.47
C ALA A 113 -10.89 2.04 -0.47
N THR A 114 -10.93 1.07 0.45
CA THR A 114 -9.96 0.93 1.53
C THR A 114 -9.48 -0.52 1.57
N GLU A 115 -8.16 -0.73 1.60
CA GLU A 115 -7.53 -2.03 1.85
C GLU A 115 -7.20 -2.14 3.34
N GLU A 116 -7.53 -3.27 3.97
CA GLU A 116 -7.10 -3.53 5.35
C GLU A 116 -5.65 -4.00 5.36
N ILE A 117 -4.78 -3.26 6.06
CA ILE A 117 -3.38 -3.63 6.27
C ILE A 117 -3.14 -3.74 7.78
N VAL A 118 -2.52 -4.85 8.19
CA VAL A 118 -2.04 -5.06 9.55
C VAL A 118 -0.59 -4.60 9.63
N PHE A 119 -0.33 -3.66 10.54
CA PHE A 119 1.00 -3.11 10.81
C PHE A 119 1.53 -3.65 12.13
N GLN A 120 2.71 -4.27 12.11
CA GLN A 120 3.36 -4.83 13.29
C GLN A 120 4.80 -4.35 13.40
N ALA A 121 5.15 -3.69 14.50
CA ALA A 121 6.52 -3.26 14.78
C ALA A 121 7.23 -4.27 15.70
N GLY A 122 8.19 -5.02 15.18
CA GLY A 122 8.91 -6.05 15.94
C GLY A 122 7.97 -7.11 16.55
N ALA A 123 8.04 -7.31 17.86
CA ALA A 123 7.26 -8.32 18.58
C ALA A 123 5.97 -7.80 19.22
N THR A 124 5.53 -6.58 18.87
CA THR A 124 4.28 -6.01 19.39
C THR A 124 3.05 -6.63 18.72
N GLU A 125 1.87 -6.39 19.30
CA GLU A 125 0.60 -6.76 18.64
C GLU A 125 0.40 -5.90 17.38
N GLY A 126 -0.04 -6.55 16.30
CA GLY A 126 -0.32 -5.87 15.04
C GLY A 126 -1.60 -5.04 15.11
N VAL A 127 -1.59 -3.88 14.45
CA VAL A 127 -2.75 -2.99 14.34
C VAL A 127 -3.33 -3.09 12.94
N ALA A 128 -4.58 -3.52 12.83
CA ALA A 128 -5.33 -3.49 11.57
C ALA A 128 -5.83 -2.08 11.30
N GLN A 129 -5.53 -1.55 10.11
CA GLN A 129 -5.95 -0.22 9.69
C GLN A 129 -6.42 -0.28 8.23
N GLY A 130 -7.56 0.33 7.97
CA GLY A 130 -8.02 0.58 6.61
C GLY A 130 -7.24 1.72 5.96
N ILE A 131 -6.50 1.43 4.89
CA ILE A 131 -5.71 2.37 4.09
C ILE A 131 -6.44 2.71 2.80
N GLN A 132 -6.60 4.01 2.51
CA GLN A 132 -7.30 4.48 1.31
C GLN A 132 -6.50 4.20 0.04
N VAL A 133 -7.19 3.72 -1.00
CA VAL A 133 -6.62 3.51 -2.34
C VAL A 133 -7.01 4.69 -3.23
N PHE A 134 -6.02 5.35 -3.82
CA PHE A 134 -6.19 6.47 -4.73
C PHE A 134 -5.84 6.10 -6.16
N ASP A 135 -6.52 6.75 -7.09
CA ASP A 135 -6.28 6.64 -8.52
C ASP A 135 -5.17 7.62 -8.96
N THR A 136 -4.40 7.21 -9.96
CA THR A 136 -3.36 8.01 -10.63
C THR A 136 -3.94 9.06 -11.59
N GLU A 137 -5.24 8.98 -11.93
CA GLU A 137 -5.96 10.05 -12.64
C GLU A 137 -5.95 11.39 -11.87
N LEU A 138 -5.72 11.35 -10.56
CA LEU A 138 -5.41 12.54 -9.78
C LEU A 138 -4.00 13.03 -10.15
N ALA A 139 -3.93 14.15 -10.88
CA ALA A 139 -2.68 14.66 -11.46
C ALA A 139 -1.49 14.73 -10.48
N HIS A 140 -1.74 15.03 -9.20
CA HIS A 140 -0.70 15.12 -8.17
C HIS A 140 -0.21 13.76 -7.64
N LEU A 141 -0.94 12.67 -7.89
CA LEU A 141 -0.57 11.29 -7.52
C LEU A 141 0.00 10.48 -8.69
N SER A 142 -0.07 11.01 -9.91
CA SER A 142 0.41 10.32 -11.11
C SER A 142 1.89 9.89 -11.05
N THR A 143 2.73 10.61 -10.31
CA THR A 143 4.15 10.26 -10.10
C THR A 143 4.37 9.13 -9.10
N LEU A 144 3.31 8.71 -8.41
CA LEU A 144 3.31 7.65 -7.41
C LEU A 144 2.66 6.37 -7.97
N ALA A 145 2.31 6.34 -9.25
CA ALA A 145 1.79 5.17 -9.92
C ALA A 145 2.76 3.98 -9.81
N PRO A 146 2.26 2.74 -9.61
CA PRO A 146 3.07 1.54 -9.77
C PRO A 146 3.75 1.53 -11.14
N GLU A 147 5.04 1.20 -11.18
CA GLU A 147 5.69 0.92 -12.47
C GLU A 147 5.18 -0.42 -13.01
N PRO A 148 4.79 -0.49 -14.29
CA PRO A 148 4.38 -1.74 -14.89
C PRO A 148 5.54 -2.74 -14.83
N ALA A 149 5.25 -3.98 -14.46
CA ALA A 149 6.23 -5.05 -14.51
C ALA A 149 6.90 -5.10 -15.91
N PRO A 150 8.22 -5.34 -15.99
CA PRO A 150 8.90 -5.38 -17.28
C PRO A 150 8.23 -6.45 -18.15
N THR A 151 7.63 -6.02 -19.25
CA THR A 151 7.04 -6.91 -20.25
C THR A 151 8.21 -7.66 -20.86
N THR A 152 8.34 -8.96 -20.55
CA THR A 152 9.23 -9.82 -21.32
C THR A 152 8.56 -10.00 -22.67
N ASP A 153 8.96 -9.18 -23.65
CA ASP A 153 8.66 -9.46 -25.06
C ASP A 153 9.22 -10.86 -25.34
N ALA A 154 8.33 -11.84 -25.41
CA ALA A 154 8.64 -13.13 -25.99
C ALA A 154 8.92 -12.88 -27.47
N ASP A 155 10.20 -12.73 -27.78
CA ASP A 155 10.75 -12.66 -29.12
C ASP A 155 10.15 -13.78 -29.98
N GLU A 156 9.39 -13.35 -30.98
CA GLU A 156 8.83 -14.15 -32.05
C GLU A 156 9.97 -14.63 -32.96
N SER A 157 10.68 -15.70 -32.57
CA SER A 157 11.71 -16.35 -33.41
C SER A 157 11.83 -17.86 -33.10
N ALA A 158 10.98 -18.68 -33.72
CA ALA A 158 11.20 -20.09 -34.11
C ALA A 158 9.84 -20.67 -34.57
N ASP A 159 9.60 -21.22 -35.76
CA ASP A 159 10.43 -21.61 -36.90
C ASP A 159 9.43 -21.71 -38.07
N ASP A 160 9.65 -20.95 -39.14
CA ASP A 160 9.07 -21.19 -40.45
C ASP A 160 10.10 -22.02 -41.22
N ASP A 161 10.04 -23.35 -41.12
CA ASP A 161 10.59 -24.25 -42.16
C ASP A 161 10.11 -25.70 -42.00
N ALA A 162 9.09 -26.08 -42.78
CA ALA A 162 8.94 -27.43 -43.33
C ALA A 162 7.87 -27.42 -44.43
N ALA A 163 8.25 -26.98 -45.63
CA ALA A 163 7.50 -27.25 -46.85
C ALA A 163 8.11 -28.46 -47.58
N ASP A 164 7.31 -29.54 -47.64
CA ASP A 164 7.03 -30.40 -48.81
C ASP A 164 8.15 -31.23 -49.48
N GLU A 165 7.73 -32.22 -50.28
CA GLU A 165 8.46 -33.25 -51.08
C GLU A 165 8.59 -34.61 -50.32
N GLU A 166 8.04 -35.77 -50.75
CA GLU A 166 7.62 -36.26 -52.07
C GLU A 166 6.59 -37.41 -51.93
N GLN A 167 5.78 -37.59 -52.98
CA GLN A 167 4.81 -38.66 -53.18
C GLN A 167 5.38 -39.71 -54.17
N THR A 168 4.84 -40.95 -54.12
CA THR A 168 4.93 -42.08 -55.10
C THR A 168 6.08 -43.10 -54.87
N ALA A 169 5.96 -44.41 -55.07
CA ALA A 169 4.88 -45.40 -55.27
C ALA A 169 5.53 -46.84 -55.31
N ASP A 170 4.69 -47.90 -55.28
CA ASP A 170 4.95 -49.31 -55.67
C ASP A 170 5.90 -50.17 -54.78
N ASP A 171 5.73 -51.48 -54.54
CA ASP A 171 4.73 -52.52 -54.83
C ASP A 171 5.17 -53.81 -54.07
N GLU A 172 4.22 -54.72 -53.82
CA GLU A 172 4.36 -56.19 -53.62
C GLU A 172 5.14 -56.83 -52.44
N ALA A 173 4.42 -57.53 -51.53
CA ALA A 173 4.39 -59.01 -51.45
C ALA A 173 3.87 -59.58 -50.10
N ALA A 174 2.66 -60.17 -50.17
CA ALA A 174 2.19 -61.47 -49.67
C ALA A 174 2.38 -61.98 -48.20
N ALA A 175 1.23 -62.49 -47.69
CA ALA A 175 0.98 -63.58 -46.72
C ALA A 175 1.40 -63.33 -45.25
N ASP A 176 0.61 -63.65 -44.22
CA ASP A 176 -0.15 -64.88 -43.98
C ASP A 176 -1.28 -64.62 -42.95
N GLU A 177 -2.27 -65.51 -42.98
CA GLU A 177 -3.53 -65.68 -42.26
C GLU A 177 -3.24 -65.98 -40.75
N ALA A 178 -4.15 -66.03 -39.76
CA ALA A 178 -5.56 -66.34 -39.70
C ALA A 178 -6.17 -65.88 -38.35
N GLU A 179 -7.46 -65.47 -38.42
CA GLU A 179 -8.62 -65.77 -37.56
C GLU A 179 -8.35 -66.39 -36.15
N HIS A 180 -8.95 -65.94 -35.04
CA HIS A 180 -10.39 -65.84 -34.80
C HIS A 180 -10.70 -65.12 -33.47
#